data_AF-A0A067DPR1-F1
#
_entry.id   AF-A0A067DPR1-F1
#
_cell.length_a   1.000
_cell.length_b   1.000
_cell.length_c   1.000
_cell.angle_alpha   90.00
_cell.angle_beta   90.00
_cell.angle_gamma   90.00
#
_symmetry.space_group_name_H-M   'P 1'
#
loop_
_entity.id
_entity.type
_entity.pdbx_description
1 polymer ?
#
loop_
_entity_poly.entity_id
_entity_poly.type
_entity_poly.pdbx_seq_one_letter_code
_entity_poly.pdbx_strand_id
1 'polypeptide(L)'
;MDSASRSNRQLRRALCYSNNAGKGQARSPSVIVIGAGMAGVAAARALHDASFKVVLLESRDRVGGRVHTDYSFGFPVDLGASWLHGVCQENPLAPVISRLGLPLYRTSGDNSVLYDHDLE
;
A
#
# COMPACT_ATOMS: atom_id res chain seq x y z
N MET A 1 -36.76 24.99 22.71
CA MET A 1 -37.04 23.57 23.03
C MET A 1 -36.55 22.74 21.84
N ASP A 2 -35.29 22.87 21.42
CA ASP A 2 -34.09 22.30 22.07
C ASP A 2 -34.25 20.79 22.29
N SER A 3 -33.37 19.88 21.87
CA SER A 3 -32.07 19.97 21.23
C SER A 3 -31.54 18.54 21.00
N ALA A 4 -30.76 18.37 19.92
CA ALA A 4 -29.56 17.52 19.81
C ALA A 4 -29.64 15.98 19.99
N SER A 5 -29.21 15.27 18.94
CA SER A 5 -27.94 14.53 18.98
C SER A 5 -27.39 14.33 17.57
N ARG A 6 -26.33 15.06 17.25
CA ARG A 6 -25.53 14.91 16.02
C ARG A 6 -24.44 13.87 16.31
N SER A 7 -24.43 12.76 15.57
CA SER A 7 -23.25 11.89 15.53
C SER A 7 -22.37 12.26 14.34
N ASN A 8 -21.08 12.34 14.66
CA ASN A 8 -20.07 13.21 14.08
C ASN A 8 -19.22 12.40 13.08
N ARG A 9 -19.20 12.80 11.80
CA ARG A 9 -18.25 12.28 10.81
C ARG A 9 -17.75 13.38 9.88
N GLN A 10 -17.31 14.48 10.48
CA GLN A 10 -16.40 15.38 9.77
C GLN A 10 -15.04 14.66 9.67
N LEU A 11 -14.84 14.02 8.51
CA LEU A 11 -13.51 13.74 7.98
C LEU A 11 -12.68 15.03 8.12
N ARG A 12 -11.77 15.03 9.08
CA ARG A 12 -10.80 16.10 9.29
C ARG A 12 -9.90 16.10 8.07
N ARG A 13 -10.28 16.86 7.04
CA ARG A 13 -9.39 17.40 6.01
C ARG A 13 -8.12 17.81 6.74
N ALA A 14 -7.01 17.16 6.44
CA ALA A 14 -5.72 17.52 7.03
C ALA A 14 -5.53 19.02 6.79
N LEU A 15 -5.59 19.82 7.86
CA LEU A 15 -5.32 21.24 7.81
C LEU A 15 -3.87 21.38 7.37
N CYS A 16 -3.68 21.63 6.08
CA CYS A 16 -2.46 22.26 5.60
C CYS A 16 -2.54 23.69 6.15
N TYR A 17 -1.87 23.93 7.29
CA TYR A 17 -1.79 25.24 7.90
C TYR A 17 -1.25 26.23 6.86
N SER A 18 -2.04 27.23 6.49
CA SER A 18 -1.56 28.40 5.77
C SER A 18 -2.17 29.64 6.42
N ASN A 19 -1.49 30.14 7.45
CA ASN A 19 -1.64 31.52 7.87
C ASN A 19 -0.98 32.39 6.80
N ASN A 20 -1.74 32.76 5.77
CA ASN A 20 -1.54 34.05 5.10
C ASN A 20 -2.77 34.42 4.29
N ALA A 21 -3.43 35.48 4.74
CA ALA A 21 -4.49 36.18 4.04
C ALA A 21 -3.87 36.94 2.85
N GLY A 22 -3.81 36.28 1.70
CA GLY A 22 -3.47 36.90 0.42
C GLY A 22 -4.21 36.16 -0.68
N LYS A 23 -4.94 36.89 -1.53
CA LYS A 23 -5.68 36.35 -2.68
C LYS A 23 -4.70 35.83 -3.75
N GLY A 24 -3.98 34.75 -3.46
CA GLY A 24 -3.28 33.93 -4.46
C GLY A 24 -4.20 32.78 -4.86
N GLN A 25 -4.25 32.42 -6.15
CA GLN A 25 -4.90 31.19 -6.61
C GLN A 25 -4.51 30.04 -5.67
N ALA A 26 -5.50 29.33 -5.12
CA ALA A 26 -5.27 28.20 -4.24
C ALA A 26 -4.55 27.09 -5.03
N ARG A 27 -3.22 27.06 -4.94
CA ARG A 27 -2.42 26.00 -5.54
C ARG A 27 -2.74 24.70 -4.81
N SER A 28 -2.90 23.60 -5.54
CA SER A 28 -3.02 22.28 -4.93
C SER A 28 -1.87 22.05 -3.95
N PRO A 29 -2.15 21.64 -2.70
CA PRO A 29 -1.12 21.38 -1.71
C PRO A 29 -0.15 20.33 -2.25
N SER A 30 1.15 20.56 -2.03
CA SER A 30 2.23 19.71 -2.56
C SER A 30 2.82 18.83 -1.46
N VAL A 31 3.07 17.56 -1.77
CA VAL A 31 3.61 16.57 -0.83
C VAL A 31 4.71 15.77 -1.51
N ILE A 32 5.78 15.49 -0.77
CA ILE A 32 6.82 14.55 -1.17
C ILE A 32 6.68 13.28 -0.33
N VAL A 33 6.62 12.12 -0.97
CA VAL A 33 6.65 10.81 -0.35
C VAL A 33 8.02 10.19 -0.61
N ILE A 34 8.70 9.74 0.45
CA ILE A 34 10.03 9.13 0.37
C ILE A 34 9.90 7.61 0.50
N GLY A 35 10.35 6.89 -0.52
CA GLY A 35 10.32 5.44 -0.67
C GLY A 35 9.10 4.96 -1.48
N ALA A 36 9.33 4.28 -2.61
CA ALA A 36 8.32 3.65 -3.46
C ALA A 36 8.08 2.18 -3.09
N GLY A 37 8.08 1.85 -1.80
CA GLY A 37 7.56 0.58 -1.28
C GLY A 37 6.03 0.55 -1.23
N MET A 38 5.44 -0.58 -0.82
CA MET A 38 3.98 -0.74 -0.71
C MET A 38 3.29 0.40 0.06
N ALA A 39 3.86 0.80 1.20
CA ALA A 39 3.30 1.90 2.01
C ALA A 39 3.39 3.26 1.29
N GLY A 40 4.51 3.55 0.63
CA GLY A 40 4.72 4.82 -0.07
C GLY A 40 3.85 4.95 -1.30
N VAL A 41 3.71 3.89 -2.11
CA VAL A 41 2.80 3.87 -3.26
C VAL A 41 1.34 4.01 -2.79
N ALA A 42 0.94 3.33 -1.72
CA ALA A 42 -0.40 3.47 -1.15
C ALA A 42 -0.67 4.91 -0.64
N ALA A 43 0.28 5.51 0.08
CA ALA A 43 0.18 6.88 0.56
C ALA A 43 0.13 7.90 -0.59
N ALA A 44 1.02 7.75 -1.58
CA ALA A 44 1.05 8.59 -2.76
C ALA A 44 -0.27 8.52 -3.53
N ARG A 45 -0.84 7.33 -3.69
CA ARG A 45 -2.16 7.14 -4.31
C ARG A 45 -3.27 7.82 -3.52
N ALA A 46 -3.32 7.63 -2.20
CA ALA A 46 -4.34 8.25 -1.36
C ALA A 46 -4.26 9.79 -1.38
N LEU A 47 -3.05 10.36 -1.37
CA LEU A 47 -2.83 11.80 -1.47
C LEU A 47 -3.19 12.35 -2.85
N HIS A 48 -2.84 11.61 -3.92
CA HIS A 48 -3.22 11.95 -5.28
C HIS A 48 -4.74 11.99 -5.45
N ASP A 49 -5.45 10.96 -4.95
CA ASP A 49 -6.91 10.89 -5.00
C ASP A 49 -7.57 12.02 -4.17
N ALA A 50 -6.85 12.54 -3.17
CA ALA A 50 -7.24 13.74 -2.41
C ALA A 50 -6.83 15.08 -3.07
N SER A 51 -6.44 15.06 -4.35
CA SER A 51 -6.07 16.23 -5.16
C SER A 51 -4.79 16.97 -4.73
N PHE A 52 -3.87 16.29 -4.03
CA PHE A 52 -2.54 16.83 -3.76
C PHE A 52 -1.62 16.67 -4.99
N LYS A 53 -0.68 17.60 -5.15
CA LYS A 53 0.45 17.42 -6.07
C LYS A 53 1.49 16.55 -5.38
N VAL A 54 1.63 15.30 -5.81
CA VAL A 54 2.51 14.31 -5.16
C VAL A 54 3.79 14.10 -5.97
N VAL A 55 4.93 14.10 -5.29
CA VAL A 55 6.22 13.62 -5.81
C VAL A 55 6.64 12.40 -4.99
N LEU A 56 6.87 11.26 -5.64
CA LEU A 56 7.35 10.03 -5.00
C LEU A 56 8.83 9.84 -5.37
N LEU A 57 9.69 9.74 -4.36
CA LEU A 57 11.14 9.55 -4.53
C LEU A 57 11.52 8.15 -4.06
N GLU A 58 12.25 7.39 -4.88
CA GLU A 58 12.81 6.08 -4.53
C GLU A 58 14.32 6.11 -4.75
N SER A 59 15.07 5.50 -3.84
CA SER A 59 16.54 5.48 -3.94
C SER A 59 17.05 4.38 -4.87
N ARG A 60 16.26 3.32 -5.08
CA ARG A 60 16.57 2.24 -6.01
C ARG A 60 16.14 2.58 -7.43
N ASP A 61 16.68 1.82 -8.37
CA ASP A 61 16.26 1.77 -9.78
C ASP A 61 14.92 1.04 -10.01
N ARG A 62 14.29 0.56 -8.94
CA ARG A 62 13.02 -0.18 -8.97
C ARG A 62 12.08 0.24 -7.85
N VAL A 63 10.78 0.13 -8.12
CA VAL A 63 9.72 0.25 -7.12
C VAL A 63 9.55 -1.05 -6.32
N GLY A 64 8.62 -1.04 -5.35
CA GLY A 64 8.23 -2.21 -4.55
C GLY A 64 8.95 -2.29 -3.20
N GLY A 65 10.13 -1.70 -3.07
CA GLY A 65 10.93 -1.73 -1.84
C GLY A 65 11.28 -3.16 -1.44
N ARG A 66 10.72 -3.64 -0.32
CA ARG A 66 10.88 -5.03 0.16
C ARG A 66 10.04 -6.05 -0.60
N VAL A 67 9.12 -5.62 -1.48
CA VAL A 67 8.46 -6.51 -2.44
C VAL A 67 9.33 -6.51 -3.70
N HIS A 68 9.96 -7.65 -4.00
CA HIS A 68 10.91 -7.77 -5.08
C HIS A 68 10.84 -9.16 -5.69
N THR A 69 10.57 -9.18 -7.00
CA THR A 69 10.66 -10.37 -7.83
C THR A 69 11.89 -10.25 -8.72
N ASP A 70 12.73 -11.27 -8.72
CA ASP A 70 13.86 -11.45 -9.63
C ASP A 70 13.40 -12.32 -10.82
N TYR A 71 13.75 -11.90 -12.03
CA TYR A 71 13.40 -12.58 -13.28
C TYR A 71 14.61 -13.19 -13.99
N SER A 72 15.82 -13.08 -13.42
CA SER A 72 17.08 -13.51 -14.04
C SER A 72 17.21 -15.04 -14.19
N PHE A 73 16.44 -15.81 -13.42
CA PHE A 73 16.47 -17.28 -13.42
C PHE A 73 15.68 -17.93 -14.57
N GLY A 74 15.09 -17.13 -15.47
CA GLY A 74 14.19 -17.63 -16.53
C GLY A 74 12.75 -17.91 -16.04
N PHE A 75 12.48 -17.69 -14.76
CA PHE A 75 11.16 -17.69 -14.12
C PHE A 75 11.17 -16.70 -12.94
N PRO A 76 10.01 -16.17 -12.52
CA PRO A 76 9.93 -15.21 -11.42
C PRO A 76 10.25 -15.87 -10.07
N VAL A 77 11.13 -15.25 -9.29
CA VAL A 77 11.46 -15.64 -7.92
C VAL A 77 11.28 -14.44 -6.99
N ASP A 78 10.38 -14.54 -6.02
CA ASP A 78 10.20 -13.49 -5.02
C ASP A 78 11.32 -13.56 -3.97
N LEU A 79 12.17 -12.53 -3.95
CA LEU A 79 13.22 -12.31 -2.93
C LEU A 79 12.70 -11.52 -1.72
N GLY A 80 11.40 -11.21 -1.72
CA GLY A 80 10.73 -10.37 -0.74
C GLY A 80 9.42 -10.97 -0.27
N ALA A 81 8.36 -10.16 -0.22
CA ALA A 81 7.03 -10.66 0.11
C ALA A 81 6.55 -11.66 -0.95
N SER A 82 6.38 -12.92 -0.54
CA SER A 82 5.97 -14.04 -1.41
C SER A 82 4.63 -14.66 -1.01
N TRP A 83 4.03 -14.24 0.10
CA TRP A 83 2.80 -14.83 0.63
C TRP A 83 1.74 -13.78 0.98
N LEU A 84 0.49 -14.11 0.64
CA LEU A 84 -0.68 -13.41 1.13
C LEU A 84 -1.30 -14.21 2.27
N HIS A 85 -1.16 -13.70 3.50
CA HIS A 85 -1.81 -14.30 4.67
C HIS A 85 -3.24 -13.79 4.82
N GLY A 86 -4.17 -14.68 5.16
CA GLY A 86 -5.57 -14.32 5.41
C GLY A 86 -6.26 -13.78 4.15
N VAL A 87 -6.56 -14.66 3.18
CA VAL A 87 -7.33 -14.30 1.98
C VAL A 87 -8.80 -14.15 2.35
N CYS A 88 -9.14 -13.01 2.96
CA CYS A 88 -10.47 -12.66 3.42
C CYS A 88 -10.72 -11.15 3.22
N GLN A 89 -11.95 -10.69 3.42
CA GLN A 89 -12.34 -9.28 3.15
C GLN A 89 -11.62 -8.28 4.06
N GLU A 90 -11.12 -8.74 5.20
CA GLU A 90 -10.36 -7.95 6.17
C GLU A 90 -8.95 -7.63 5.66
N ASN A 91 -8.42 -8.43 4.71
CA ASN A 91 -7.13 -8.15 4.10
C ASN A 91 -7.30 -7.13 2.97
N PRO A 92 -6.75 -5.91 3.10
CA PRO A 92 -6.94 -4.84 2.12
C PRO A 92 -6.31 -5.15 0.75
N LEU A 93 -5.42 -6.14 0.66
CA LEU A 93 -4.84 -6.58 -0.61
C LEU A 93 -5.76 -7.52 -1.39
N ALA A 94 -6.68 -8.23 -0.75
CA ALA A 94 -7.54 -9.20 -1.45
C ALA A 94 -8.40 -8.53 -2.55
N PRO A 95 -9.07 -7.37 -2.33
CA PRO A 95 -9.79 -6.68 -3.39
C PRO A 95 -8.87 -6.14 -4.49
N VAL A 96 -7.65 -5.74 -4.14
CA VAL A 96 -6.66 -5.21 -5.10
C VAL A 96 -6.22 -6.32 -6.05
N ILE A 97 -5.91 -7.50 -5.52
CA ILE A 97 -5.50 -8.68 -6.28
C ILE A 97 -6.61 -9.10 -7.24
N SER A 98 -7.85 -9.19 -6.75
CA SER A 98 -9.01 -9.51 -7.60
C SER A 98 -9.19 -8.51 -8.73
N ARG A 99 -9.07 -7.21 -8.46
CA ARG A 99 -9.18 -6.15 -9.49
C ARG A 99 -8.06 -6.21 -10.53
N LEU A 100 -6.86 -6.64 -10.13
CA LEU A 100 -5.73 -6.83 -11.04
C LEU A 100 -5.80 -8.16 -11.81
N GLY A 101 -6.76 -9.03 -11.51
CA GLY A 101 -6.89 -10.34 -12.14
C GLY A 101 -5.72 -11.28 -11.83
N LEU A 102 -5.04 -11.07 -10.69
CA LEU A 102 -3.88 -11.88 -10.32
C LEU A 102 -4.34 -13.24 -9.76
N PRO A 103 -3.77 -14.36 -10.25
CA PRO A 103 -4.12 -15.68 -9.75
C PRO A 103 -3.64 -15.84 -8.30
N LEU A 104 -4.47 -16.51 -7.50
CA LEU A 104 -4.12 -16.90 -6.13
C LEU A 104 -3.99 -18.42 -6.06
N TYR A 105 -2.85 -18.87 -5.55
CA TYR A 105 -2.60 -20.27 -5.27
C TYR A 105 -2.64 -20.50 -3.77
N ARG A 106 -3.46 -21.46 -3.32
CA ARG A 106 -3.54 -21.82 -1.91
C ARG A 106 -2.41 -22.78 -1.59
N THR A 107 -1.56 -22.39 -0.64
CA THR A 107 -0.58 -23.33 -0.09
C THR A 107 -1.18 -24.10 1.08
N SER A 108 -1.05 -25.42 1.05
CA SER A 108 -1.41 -26.30 2.17
C SER A 108 -0.21 -26.48 3.09
N GLY A 109 -0.36 -26.12 4.37
CA GLY A 109 0.64 -26.45 5.40
C GLY A 109 0.65 -27.94 5.78
N ASP A 110 -0.46 -28.62 5.52
CA ASP A 110 -0.67 -30.02 5.88
C ASP A 110 0.03 -31.00 4.92
N ASN A 111 0.58 -30.50 3.81
CA ASN A 111 1.31 -31.29 2.82
C ASN A 111 2.81 -30.98 2.86
N SER A 112 3.40 -31.11 4.05
CA SER A 112 4.84 -30.99 4.25
C SER A 112 5.45 -32.37 4.49
N VAL A 113 6.57 -32.64 3.81
CA VAL A 113 7.39 -33.84 4.04
C VAL A 113 8.66 -33.36 4.73
N LEU A 114 8.94 -33.91 5.92
CA LEU A 114 10.18 -33.65 6.62
C LEU A 114 11.23 -34.66 6.15
N TYR A 115 12.31 -34.16 5.57
CA TYR A 115 13.50 -34.95 5.28
C TYR A 115 14.49 -34.69 6.40
N ASP A 116 14.82 -35.74 7.14
CA ASP A 116 15.86 -35.72 8.16
C ASP A 116 17.12 -36.41 7.62
N HIS A 117 18.29 -35.87 7.96
CA HIS A 117 19.58 -36.46 7.62
C HIS A 117 20.09 -37.42 8.71
N ASP A 118 19.43 -37.49 9.87
CA ASP A 118 19.85 -38.29 11.03
C ASP A 118 19.25 -39.71 11.04
N LEU A 119 19.38 -40.44 9.92
CA LEU A 119 19.09 -41.88 9.87
C LEU A 119 20.41 -42.68 9.94
N GLU A 120 21.08 -42.65 11.09
CA GLU A 120 22.01 -43.68 11.57
C GLU A 120 21.62 -44.13 12.98
#